data_AF-A0A9X4PGG4-F1
#
_entry.id   AF-A0A9X4PGG4-F1
#
_cell.length_a   1.000
_cell.length_b   1.000
_cell.length_c   1.000
_cell.angle_alpha   90.00
_cell.angle_beta   90.00
_cell.angle_gamma   90.00
#
_symmetry.space_group_name_H-M   'P 1'
#
loop_
_entity.id
_entity.type
_entity.pdbx_description
1 polymer ?
#
loop_
_entity_poly.entity_id
_entity_poly.type
_entity_poly.pdbx_seq_one_letter_code
_entity_poly.pdbx_strand_id
1 'polypeptide(L)'
;MPFAQIIIYSITLLAAAAVFFFLRSIYKNRIRKVMFPKKVSEEEREEDRKFNELYQKNKQKELMKHQEMLREKQKDIQVYKEDPEIVDIAKPVGKWTKMVMMGNGLMQRFAQLIHREGGQKGFWELFIKAQASTKGKYKGKGR
;
A
#
# COMPACT_ATOMS: atom_id res chain seq x y z
N MET A 1 5.36 63.65 -29.83
CA MET A 1 5.15 62.19 -29.85
C MET A 1 4.76 61.79 -31.27
N PRO A 2 5.60 61.05 -32.01
CA PRO A 2 5.27 60.62 -33.36
C PRO A 2 4.05 59.68 -33.34
N PHE A 3 3.07 59.92 -34.21
CA PHE A 3 1.82 59.14 -34.32
C PHE A 3 2.03 57.62 -34.33
N ALA A 4 3.15 57.15 -34.89
CA ALA A 4 3.54 55.75 -34.91
C ALA A 4 3.63 55.12 -33.50
N GLN A 5 4.12 55.85 -32.50
CA GLN A 5 4.22 55.34 -31.12
C GLN A 5 2.83 55.14 -30.51
N ILE A 6 1.88 56.03 -30.76
CA ILE A 6 0.51 55.93 -30.25
C ILE A 6 -0.17 54.67 -30.80
N ILE A 7 0.00 54.38 -32.09
CA ILE A 7 -0.54 53.19 -32.74
C ILE A 7 0.08 51.92 -32.12
N ILE A 8 1.40 51.89 -31.95
CA ILE A 8 2.10 50.73 -31.36
C ILE A 8 1.60 50.47 -29.93
N TYR A 9 1.49 51.51 -29.09
CA TYR A 9 0.99 51.37 -27.72
C TYR A 9 -0.47 50.90 -27.67
N SER A 10 -1.33 51.39 -28.58
CA SER A 10 -2.72 50.94 -28.65
C SER A 10 -2.84 49.45 -29.00
N ILE A 11 -2.00 48.95 -29.92
CA ILE A 11 -1.98 47.55 -30.33
C ILE A 11 -1.46 46.67 -29.19
N THR A 12 -0.41 47.10 -28.50
CA THR A 12 0.14 46.36 -27.35
C THR A 12 -0.86 46.31 -26.20
N LEU A 13 -1.57 47.40 -25.92
CA LEU A 13 -2.62 47.43 -24.89
C LEU A 13 -3.77 46.47 -25.22
N LEU A 14 -4.22 46.45 -26.48
CA LEU A 14 -5.26 45.54 -26.96
C LEU A 14 -4.83 44.07 -26.85
N ALA A 15 -3.59 43.76 -27.25
CA ALA A 15 -3.04 42.42 -27.13
C ALA A 15 -2.95 41.97 -25.66
N ALA A 16 -2.47 42.84 -24.78
CA ALA A 16 -2.39 42.55 -23.34
C ALA A 16 -3.78 42.33 -22.73
N ALA A 17 -4.77 43.14 -23.10
CA ALA A 17 -6.15 42.96 -22.66
C ALA A 17 -6.73 41.63 -23.14
N ALA A 18 -6.54 41.28 -24.42
CA ALA A 18 -7.02 40.01 -24.98
C ALA A 18 -6.43 38.79 -24.25
N VAL A 19 -5.11 38.80 -23.99
CA VAL A 19 -4.41 37.75 -23.22
C VAL A 19 -4.97 37.68 -21.79
N PHE A 20 -5.19 38.82 -21.14
CA PHE A 20 -5.75 38.86 -19.78
C PHE A 20 -7.16 38.27 -19.72
N PHE A 21 -8.05 38.62 -20.66
CA PHE A 21 -9.40 38.04 -20.74
C PHE A 21 -9.37 36.54 -21.04
N PHE A 22 -8.47 36.09 -21.92
CA PHE A 22 -8.30 34.67 -22.23
C PHE A 22 -7.87 33.86 -21.00
N LEU A 23 -6.85 34.33 -20.28
CA LEU A 23 -6.38 33.71 -19.04
C LEU A 23 -7.46 33.70 -17.95
N ARG A 24 -8.22 34.80 -17.82
CA ARG A 24 -9.34 34.90 -16.87
C ARG A 24 -10.46 33.91 -17.19
N SER A 25 -10.77 33.69 -18.47
CA SER A 25 -11.77 32.71 -18.91
C SER A 25 -11.37 31.28 -18.55
N ILE A 26 -10.11 30.90 -18.80
CA ILE A 26 -9.57 29.59 -18.44
C ILE A 26 -9.60 29.38 -16.92
N TYR A 27 -9.17 30.40 -16.16
CA TYR A 27 -9.13 30.34 -14.70
C TYR A 27 -10.53 30.18 -14.09
N LYS A 28 -11.53 30.93 -14.58
CA LYS A 28 -12.91 30.83 -14.12
C LYS A 28 -13.52 29.45 -14.39
N ASN A 29 -13.25 28.86 -15.54
CA ASN A 29 -13.76 27.53 -15.88
C ASN A 29 -13.12 26.41 -15.05
N ARG A 30 -11.83 26.51 -14.73
CA ARG A 30 -11.14 25.55 -13.86
C ARG A 30 -11.61 25.68 -12.40
N ILE A 31 -11.69 26.89 -11.86
CA ILE A 31 -12.17 27.10 -10.50
C ILE A 31 -13.61 26.64 -10.34
N ARG A 32 -14.49 26.96 -11.30
CA ARG A 32 -15.91 26.58 -11.18
C ARG A 32 -16.09 25.06 -11.08
N LYS A 33 -15.27 24.26 -11.78
CA LYS A 33 -15.28 22.80 -11.68
C LYS A 33 -14.73 22.27 -10.35
N VAL A 34 -13.71 22.93 -9.79
CA VAL A 34 -13.06 22.49 -8.54
C VAL A 34 -13.84 22.95 -7.30
N MET A 35 -14.38 24.16 -7.32
CA MET A 35 -15.05 24.80 -6.19
C MET A 35 -16.54 24.48 -6.13
N PHE A 36 -17.17 24.17 -7.27
CA PHE A 36 -18.55 23.69 -7.36
C PHE A 36 -18.58 22.35 -8.10
N PRO A 37 -18.15 21.25 -7.46
CA PRO A 37 -18.44 19.92 -7.99
C PRO A 37 -19.95 19.85 -8.23
N LYS A 38 -20.33 19.37 -9.42
CA LYS A 38 -21.73 19.17 -9.83
C LYS A 38 -22.48 18.55 -8.64
N LYS A 39 -23.55 19.19 -8.16
CA LYS A 39 -24.36 18.64 -7.07
C LYS A 39 -24.86 17.27 -7.54
N VAL A 40 -24.27 16.21 -7.00
CA VAL A 40 -24.72 14.83 -7.20
C VAL A 40 -26.15 14.77 -6.69
N SER A 41 -27.08 14.27 -7.51
CA SER A 41 -28.47 14.15 -7.09
C SER A 41 -28.57 13.19 -5.90
N GLU A 42 -29.60 13.33 -5.06
CA GLU A 42 -29.79 12.42 -3.92
C GLU A 42 -29.95 10.97 -4.39
N GLU A 43 -30.55 10.75 -5.56
CA GLU A 43 -30.69 9.44 -6.22
C GLU A 43 -29.33 8.81 -6.56
N GLU A 44 -28.42 9.55 -7.21
CA GLU A 44 -27.09 9.06 -7.59
C GLU A 44 -26.25 8.73 -6.33
N ARG A 45 -26.45 9.49 -5.25
CA ARG A 45 -25.81 9.24 -3.94
C ARG A 45 -26.36 7.99 -3.23
N GLU A 46 -27.65 7.70 -3.36
CA GLU A 46 -28.26 6.49 -2.82
C GLU A 46 -27.85 5.23 -3.59
N GLU A 47 -27.74 5.33 -4.92
CA GLU A 47 -27.24 4.23 -5.76
C GLU A 47 -25.79 3.88 -5.41
N ASP A 48 -24.91 4.87 -5.27
CA ASP A 48 -23.52 4.66 -4.85
C ASP A 48 -23.42 4.00 -3.48
N ARG A 49 -24.30 4.36 -2.53
CA ARG A 49 -24.36 3.73 -1.20
C ARG A 49 -24.74 2.25 -1.31
N LYS A 50 -25.82 1.94 -2.04
CA LYS A 50 -26.27 0.55 -2.25
C LYS A 50 -25.19 -0.28 -2.93
N PHE A 51 -24.51 0.28 -3.93
CA PHE A 51 -23.41 -0.39 -4.63
C PHE A 51 -22.22 -0.67 -3.69
N ASN A 52 -21.83 0.32 -2.87
CA ASN A 52 -20.74 0.17 -1.91
C ASN A 52 -21.06 -0.89 -0.84
N GLU A 53 -22.30 -0.93 -0.34
CA GLU A 53 -22.75 -1.96 0.61
C GLU A 53 -22.69 -3.36 -0.03
N LEU A 54 -23.17 -3.50 -1.27
CA LEU A 54 -23.11 -4.76 -2.01
C LEU A 54 -21.65 -5.22 -2.19
N TYR A 55 -20.77 -4.30 -2.57
CA TYR A 55 -19.35 -4.57 -2.74
C TYR A 55 -18.70 -5.06 -1.44
N GLN A 56 -18.94 -4.37 -0.31
CA GLN A 56 -18.40 -4.77 0.98
C GLN A 56 -18.90 -6.16 1.41
N LYS A 57 -20.18 -6.44 1.20
CA LYS A 57 -20.77 -7.75 1.50
C LYS A 57 -20.16 -8.87 0.66
N ASN A 58 -19.92 -8.64 -0.63
CA ASN A 58 -19.26 -9.60 -1.50
C ASN A 58 -17.80 -9.84 -1.09
N LYS A 59 -17.06 -8.77 -0.77
CA LYS A 59 -15.69 -8.86 -0.28
C LYS A 59 -15.57 -9.68 1.00
N GLN A 60 -16.50 -9.50 1.95
CA GLN A 60 -16.54 -10.31 3.16
C GLN A 60 -16.82 -11.79 2.87
N LYS A 61 -17.75 -12.09 1.95
CA LYS A 61 -18.03 -13.47 1.53
C LYS A 61 -16.81 -14.14 0.88
N GLU A 62 -16.08 -13.43 0.04
CA GLU A 62 -14.85 -13.96 -0.57
C GLU A 62 -13.78 -14.27 0.47
N LEU A 63 -13.59 -13.39 1.46
CA LEU A 63 -12.66 -13.62 2.57
C LEU A 63 -13.04 -14.88 3.38
N MET A 64 -14.32 -15.05 3.69
CA MET A 64 -14.82 -16.24 4.40
C MET A 64 -14.59 -17.51 3.58
N LYS A 65 -14.90 -17.51 2.28
CA LYS A 65 -14.62 -18.64 1.38
C LYS A 65 -13.14 -18.99 1.32
N HIS A 66 -12.27 -17.98 1.26
CA HIS A 66 -10.82 -18.21 1.26
C HIS A 66 -10.35 -18.84 2.58
N GLN A 67 -10.90 -18.38 3.70
CA GLN A 67 -10.59 -18.96 5.01
C GLN A 67 -11.11 -20.39 5.16
N GLU A 68 -12.29 -20.72 4.63
CA GLU A 68 -12.82 -22.09 4.59
C GLU A 68 -11.95 -23.00 3.73
N MET A 69 -11.55 -22.56 2.53
CA MET A 69 -10.63 -23.30 1.67
C MET A 69 -9.29 -23.58 2.37
N LEU A 70 -8.75 -22.60 3.10
CA LEU A 70 -7.52 -22.80 3.88
C LEU A 70 -7.71 -23.81 5.01
N ARG A 71 -8.87 -23.81 5.68
CA ARG A 71 -9.21 -24.80 6.72
C ARG A 71 -9.37 -26.20 6.14
N GLU A 72 -9.99 -26.35 4.97
CA GLU A 72 -10.11 -27.64 4.29
C GLU A 72 -8.74 -28.16 3.86
N LYS A 73 -7.90 -27.31 3.27
CA LYS A 73 -6.51 -27.67 2.93
C LYS A 73 -5.70 -28.07 4.15
N GLN A 74 -5.93 -27.45 5.32
CA GLN A 74 -5.28 -27.86 6.56
C GLN A 74 -5.71 -29.23 7.09
N LYS A 75 -6.93 -29.71 6.79
CA LYS A 75 -7.39 -31.04 7.23
C LYS A 75 -6.68 -32.18 6.49
N ASP A 76 -6.30 -31.96 5.23
CA ASP A 76 -5.61 -32.96 4.40
C ASP A 76 -4.09 -32.89 4.49
N ILE A 77 -3.53 -31.85 5.10
CA ILE A 77 -2.09 -31.81 5.40
C ILE A 77 -1.86 -32.68 6.63
N GLN A 78 -1.51 -33.95 6.40
CA GLN A 78 -0.79 -34.73 7.41
C GLN A 78 0.42 -33.89 7.81
N VAL A 79 0.37 -33.33 9.02
CA VAL A 79 1.46 -32.59 9.63
C VAL A 79 2.65 -33.53 9.67
N TYR A 80 3.60 -33.32 8.77
CA TYR A 80 4.87 -34.02 8.76
C TYR A 80 5.54 -33.69 10.10
N LYS A 81 5.43 -34.60 11.07
CA LYS A 81 6.12 -34.52 12.37
C LYS A 81 7.58 -34.91 12.16
N GLU A 82 8.28 -34.13 11.36
CA GLU A 82 9.73 -34.08 11.47
C GLU A 82 9.99 -33.22 12.70
N ASP A 83 10.30 -33.84 13.84
CA ASP A 83 10.93 -33.14 14.95
C ASP A 83 12.31 -32.71 14.46
N PRO A 84 12.51 -31.44 14.03
CA PRO A 84 13.74 -31.04 13.39
C PRO A 84 14.74 -30.80 14.52
N GLU A 85 15.60 -31.78 14.78
CA GLU A 85 16.75 -31.57 15.65
C GLU A 85 17.72 -30.62 14.95
N ILE A 86 17.97 -29.46 15.55
CA ILE A 86 18.97 -28.52 15.03
C ILE A 86 20.34 -29.12 15.32
N VAL A 87 20.89 -29.84 14.35
CA VAL A 87 22.21 -30.48 14.47
C VAL A 87 23.34 -29.44 14.52
N ASP A 88 23.27 -28.40 13.66
CA ASP A 88 24.23 -27.30 13.66
C ASP A 88 23.68 -26.06 12.92
N ILE A 89 24.18 -24.88 13.28
CA ILE A 89 23.94 -23.63 12.53
C ILE A 89 25.18 -23.36 11.68
N ALA A 90 25.11 -23.71 10.40
CA ALA A 90 26.20 -23.45 9.46
C ALA A 90 26.63 -21.98 9.48
N LYS A 91 27.94 -21.74 9.53
CA LYS A 91 28.48 -20.38 9.50
C LYS A 91 28.13 -19.71 8.17
N PRO A 92 27.48 -18.53 8.16
CA PRO A 92 27.16 -17.82 6.93
C PRO A 92 28.41 -17.49 6.12
N VAL A 93 28.42 -17.93 4.86
CA VAL A 93 29.48 -17.62 3.90
C VAL A 93 29.06 -16.40 3.08
N GLY A 94 29.92 -15.37 3.06
CA GLY A 94 29.67 -14.11 2.33
C GLY A 94 29.15 -12.96 3.20
N LYS A 95 29.41 -11.72 2.76
CA LYS A 95 29.09 -10.48 3.50
C LYS A 95 27.57 -10.30 3.69
N TRP A 96 26.79 -10.52 2.63
CA TRP A 96 25.32 -10.42 2.67
C TRP A 96 24.67 -11.48 3.54
N THR A 97 25.12 -12.73 3.41
CA THR A 97 24.62 -13.85 4.23
C THR A 97 24.87 -13.61 5.71
N LYS A 98 26.06 -13.11 6.07
CA LYS A 98 26.39 -12.69 7.44
C LYS A 98 25.45 -11.59 7.93
N MET A 99 25.25 -10.56 7.12
CA MET A 99 24.35 -9.45 7.47
C MET A 99 22.90 -9.93 7.70
N VAL A 100 22.38 -10.81 6.86
CA VAL A 100 20.99 -11.31 6.97
C VAL A 100 20.83 -12.30 8.13
N MET A 101 21.76 -13.26 8.27
CA MET A 101 21.66 -14.30 9.30
C MET A 101 22.00 -13.79 10.70
N MET A 102 22.98 -12.89 10.83
CA MET A 102 23.48 -12.39 12.13
C MET A 102 22.94 -11.01 12.51
N GLY A 103 22.57 -10.16 11.54
CA GLY A 103 22.35 -8.73 11.80
C GLY A 103 21.16 -8.39 12.70
N ASN A 104 20.10 -9.22 12.69
CA ASN A 104 18.84 -8.90 13.36
C ASN A 104 18.44 -9.94 14.44
N GLY A 105 19.34 -10.85 14.81
CA GLY A 105 19.03 -11.96 15.72
C GLY A 105 18.00 -12.96 15.16
N LEU A 106 17.82 -12.99 13.83
CA LEU A 106 16.85 -13.83 13.15
C LEU A 106 17.08 -15.31 13.43
N MET A 107 18.33 -15.78 13.30
CA MET A 107 18.66 -17.18 13.56
C MET A 107 18.48 -17.58 15.03
N GLN A 108 18.81 -16.70 15.96
CA GLN A 108 18.60 -16.95 17.39
C GLN A 108 17.10 -17.09 17.70
N ARG A 109 16.26 -16.21 17.15
CA ARG A 109 14.80 -16.29 17.31
C ARG A 109 14.21 -17.49 16.60
N PHE A 110 14.74 -17.84 15.44
CA PHE A 110 14.30 -19.00 14.69
C PHE A 110 14.61 -20.30 15.44
N ALA A 111 15.81 -20.45 15.98
CA ALA A 111 16.17 -21.58 16.83
C ALA A 111 15.27 -21.69 18.08
N GLN A 112 14.97 -20.58 18.75
CA GLN A 112 14.02 -20.55 19.86
C GLN A 112 12.61 -20.99 19.46
N LEU A 113 12.17 -20.62 18.25
CA LEU A 113 10.87 -21.02 17.73
C LEU A 113 10.83 -22.50 17.34
N ILE A 114 11.91 -23.05 16.78
CA ILE A 114 12.03 -24.48 16.52
C ILE A 114 11.98 -25.28 17.83
N HIS A 115 12.70 -24.86 18.87
CA HIS A 115 12.63 -25.55 20.16
C HIS A 115 11.25 -25.48 20.84
N ARG A 116 10.49 -24.40 20.63
CA ARG A 116 9.17 -24.21 21.27
C ARG A 116 8.02 -24.78 20.47
N GLU A 117 8.08 -24.68 19.15
CA GLU A 117 6.95 -24.93 18.23
C GLU A 117 7.32 -25.90 17.09
N GLY A 118 8.54 -26.45 17.07
CA GLY A 118 9.04 -27.36 16.03
C GLY A 118 8.19 -28.61 15.81
N GLY A 119 7.70 -29.22 16.88
CA GLY A 119 6.84 -30.42 16.79
C GLY A 119 5.40 -30.14 16.34
N GLN A 120 5.00 -28.87 16.22
CA GLN A 120 3.63 -28.48 15.82
C GLN A 120 3.58 -27.76 14.47
N LYS A 121 4.69 -27.16 14.03
CA LYS A 121 4.72 -26.26 12.87
C LYS A 121 5.86 -26.59 11.94
N GLY A 122 5.59 -26.47 10.65
CA GLY A 122 6.61 -26.68 9.63
C GLY A 122 7.73 -25.64 9.69
N PHE A 123 8.91 -26.03 9.23
CA PHE A 123 10.11 -25.19 9.13
C PHE A 123 9.82 -23.79 8.56
N TRP A 124 9.08 -23.71 7.44
CA TRP A 124 8.76 -22.45 6.77
C TRP A 124 7.83 -21.55 7.59
N GLU A 125 6.88 -22.13 8.32
CA GLU A 125 5.98 -21.36 9.19
C GLU A 125 6.78 -20.69 10.32
N LEU A 126 7.68 -21.44 10.93
CA LEU A 126 8.58 -20.95 11.97
C LEU A 126 9.54 -19.88 11.44
N PHE A 127 10.03 -20.04 10.21
CA PHE A 127 10.96 -19.09 9.59
C PHE A 127 10.29 -17.76 9.29
N ILE A 128 9.09 -17.79 8.71
CA ILE A 128 8.27 -16.59 8.45
C ILE A 128 7.93 -15.90 9.78
N LYS A 129 7.56 -16.66 10.80
CA LYS A 129 7.28 -16.13 12.16
C LYS A 129 8.52 -15.47 12.77
N ALA A 130 9.70 -16.07 12.64
CA ALA A 130 10.96 -15.48 13.09
C ALA A 130 11.25 -14.16 12.36
N GLN A 131 11.08 -14.13 11.04
CA GLN A 131 11.29 -12.94 10.22
C GLN A 131 10.30 -11.81 10.56
N ALA A 132 9.03 -12.12 10.76
CA ALA A 132 8.03 -11.13 11.18
C ALA A 132 8.36 -10.54 12.56
N SER A 133 8.80 -11.39 13.49
CA SER A 133 9.15 -10.96 14.85
C SER A 133 10.39 -10.04 14.90
N THR A 134 11.32 -10.20 13.95
CA THR A 134 12.54 -9.39 13.86
C THR A 134 12.31 -8.08 13.12
N LYS A 135 11.36 -8.03 12.17
CA LYS A 135 10.97 -6.81 11.44
C LYS A 135 10.24 -5.76 12.31
N GLY A 136 9.74 -6.14 13.49
CA GLY A 136 8.81 -5.34 14.29
C GLY A 136 9.36 -4.18 15.15
N LYS A 137 10.66 -3.87 15.16
CA LYS A 137 11.21 -2.85 16.06
C LYS A 137 11.44 -1.45 15.48
N TYR A 138 11.23 -1.22 14.18
CA TYR A 138 11.48 0.07 13.52
C TYR A 138 10.23 0.82 13.06
N LYS A 139 9.07 0.60 13.70
CA LYS A 139 7.83 1.35 13.43
C LYS A 139 7.39 2.11 14.69
N GLY A 140 8.22 3.05 15.15
CA GLY A 140 7.94 3.77 16.40
C GLY A 140 9.04 4.72 16.88
N LYS A 141 9.59 5.54 15.99
CA LYS A 141 10.29 6.78 16.39
C LYS A 141 10.09 7.83 15.29
N GLY A 142 8.84 8.24 15.13
CA GLY A 142 8.56 9.57 14.60
C GLY A 142 8.93 10.57 15.71
N ARG A 143 9.91 11.41 15.41
CA ARG A 143 10.02 12.74 16.01
C ARG A 143 9.09 13.67 15.24
#